data_AF-W4PC46-F1
#
_entry.id   AF-W4PC46-F1
#
_cell.length_a   1.000
_cell.length_b   1.000
_cell.length_c   1.000
_cell.angle_alpha   90.00
_cell.angle_beta   90.00
_cell.angle_gamma   90.00
#
_symmetry.space_group_name_H-M   'P 1'
#
loop_
_entity.id
_entity.type
_entity.pdbx_description
1 polymer ?
#
loop_
_entity_poly.entity_id
_entity_poly.type
_entity_poly.pdbx_seq_one_letter_code
_entity_poly.pdbx_strand_id
1 'polypeptide(L)'
;MLIIGIAGGTGSGKTTVVRKIIDSLSAGEVVLLPQDSYYKDSSHVPVDERQNINFDHPDAFEWSLLSKHVGMLKEGKSIEQPTYSYLTCTRQSKTIHIEPREVIIIEGILALCDKKLRSMMDLKIFVDADPDERLIRVIQRDVVERGRTAEASWNDTQGS
;
A
#
# COMPACT_ATOMS: atom_id res chain seq x y z
N MET A 1 -0.53 3.13 -21.58
CA MET A 1 -0.54 2.80 -20.14
C MET A 1 0.81 2.28 -19.65
N LEU A 2 1.46 3.03 -18.77
CA LEU A 2 2.70 2.70 -18.05
C LEU A 2 2.37 2.21 -16.64
N ILE A 3 3.04 1.15 -16.16
CA ILE A 3 2.83 0.58 -14.82
C ILE A 3 4.11 0.72 -14.01
N ILE A 4 4.03 1.46 -12.91
CA ILE A 4 5.15 1.76 -12.00
C ILE A 4 4.88 1.09 -10.65
N GLY A 5 5.80 0.26 -10.19
CA GLY A 5 5.80 -0.29 -8.82
C GLY A 5 6.77 0.48 -7.92
N ILE A 6 6.30 0.91 -6.75
CA ILE A 6 7.10 1.63 -5.75
C ILE A 6 7.02 0.87 -4.42
N ALA A 7 8.14 0.32 -3.97
CA ALA A 7 8.24 -0.34 -2.67
C ALA A 7 9.29 0.31 -1.76
N GLY A 8 9.30 -0.10 -0.49
CA GLY A 8 10.16 0.47 0.55
C GLY A 8 9.50 0.37 1.92
N GLY A 9 10.28 0.33 2.98
CA GLY A 9 9.71 0.19 4.33
C GLY A 9 8.89 1.41 4.79
N THR A 10 8.05 1.24 5.80
CA THR A 10 7.31 2.37 6.41
C THR A 10 8.29 3.46 6.86
N GLY A 11 7.95 4.73 6.60
CA GLY A 11 8.83 5.87 6.88
C GLY A 11 9.94 6.15 5.85
N SER A 12 10.11 5.32 4.80
CA SER A 12 11.20 5.50 3.83
C SER A 12 11.01 6.67 2.86
N GLY A 13 9.81 7.25 2.79
CA GLY A 13 9.51 8.39 1.91
C GLY A 13 8.86 8.03 0.58
N LYS A 14 8.38 6.78 0.40
CA LYS A 14 7.59 6.35 -0.77
C LYS A 14 6.51 7.34 -1.17
N THR A 15 5.68 7.78 -0.21
CA THR A 15 4.59 8.74 -0.45
C THR A 15 5.11 10.06 -1.02
N THR A 16 6.29 10.52 -0.58
CA THR A 16 6.93 11.72 -1.15
C THR A 16 7.36 11.49 -2.60
N VAL A 17 7.92 10.32 -2.91
CA VAL A 17 8.28 9.95 -4.29
C VAL A 17 7.04 9.86 -5.17
N VAL A 18 5.97 9.20 -4.71
CA VAL A 18 4.68 9.10 -5.41
C VAL A 18 4.12 10.49 -5.72
N ARG A 19 4.06 11.38 -4.72
CA ARG A 19 3.55 12.75 -4.91
C ARG A 19 4.36 13.51 -5.96
N LYS A 20 5.69 13.47 -5.89
CA LYS A 20 6.55 14.12 -6.89
C LYS A 20 6.32 13.58 -8.31
N ILE A 21 6.07 12.27 -8.46
CA ILE A 21 5.74 11.68 -9.77
C ILE A 21 4.39 12.21 -10.26
N ILE A 22 3.36 12.20 -9.41
CA ILE A 22 2.03 12.70 -9.76
C ILE A 22 2.09 14.19 -10.13
N ASP A 23 2.80 15.01 -9.36
CA ASP A 23 2.94 16.45 -9.58
C ASP A 23 3.74 16.78 -10.87
N SER A 24 4.56 15.86 -11.34
CA SER A 24 5.33 16.00 -12.59
C SER A 24 4.53 15.66 -13.86
N LEU A 25 3.35 15.05 -13.70
CA LEU A 25 2.46 14.61 -14.78
C LEU A 25 1.21 15.48 -14.85
N SER A 26 0.48 15.43 -15.95
CA SER A 26 -0.74 16.23 -16.09
C SER A 26 -1.83 15.71 -15.16
N ALA A 27 -2.67 16.63 -14.68
CA ALA A 27 -3.77 16.27 -13.78
C ALA A 27 -4.67 15.20 -14.41
N GLY A 28 -4.87 14.10 -13.69
CA GLY A 28 -5.70 12.99 -14.14
C GLY A 28 -5.00 11.97 -15.05
N GLU A 29 -3.70 12.04 -15.27
CA GLU A 29 -2.99 10.99 -16.04
C GLU A 29 -2.63 9.76 -15.20
N VAL A 30 -2.75 9.85 -13.87
CA VAL A 30 -2.26 8.85 -12.93
C VAL A 30 -3.39 8.24 -12.11
N VAL A 31 -3.38 6.91 -12.00
CA VAL A 31 -4.07 6.14 -10.96
C VAL A 31 -3.05 5.71 -9.92
N LEU A 32 -3.34 5.93 -8.64
CA LEU A 32 -2.59 5.36 -7.53
C LEU A 32 -3.37 4.18 -6.95
N LEU A 33 -2.74 3.00 -6.89
CA LEU A 33 -3.23 1.81 -6.21
C LEU A 33 -2.37 1.55 -4.96
N PRO A 34 -2.86 1.92 -3.76
CA PRO A 34 -2.20 1.56 -2.51
C PRO A 34 -2.30 0.05 -2.29
N GLN A 35 -1.17 -0.60 -2.02
CA GLN A 35 -1.11 -2.04 -1.73
C GLN A 35 -1.99 -2.40 -0.51
N ASP A 36 -2.02 -1.51 0.48
CA ASP A 36 -2.81 -1.63 1.72
C ASP A 36 -4.32 -1.77 1.46
N SER A 37 -4.83 -1.26 0.33
CA SER A 37 -6.23 -1.47 -0.04
C SER A 37 -6.54 -2.96 -0.29
N TYR A 38 -5.52 -3.77 -0.59
CA TYR A 38 -5.62 -5.17 -1.00
C TYR A 38 -5.23 -6.15 0.12
N TYR A 39 -5.34 -5.77 1.40
CA TYR A 39 -5.34 -6.77 2.47
C TYR A 39 -6.47 -7.79 2.30
N LYS A 40 -6.19 -9.04 2.65
CA LYS A 40 -7.20 -10.10 2.71
C LYS A 40 -8.25 -9.76 3.76
N ASP A 41 -9.50 -10.10 3.44
CA ASP A 41 -10.57 -9.89 4.40
C ASP A 41 -10.45 -10.88 5.57
N SER A 42 -10.31 -10.33 6.78
CA SER A 42 -10.17 -11.09 8.02
C SER A 42 -11.46 -11.08 8.85
N SER A 43 -12.59 -10.73 8.23
CA SER A 43 -13.93 -10.75 8.87
C SER A 43 -14.33 -12.11 9.45
N HIS A 44 -13.72 -13.20 8.96
CA HIS A 44 -13.90 -14.57 9.45
C HIS A 44 -13.07 -14.89 10.70
N VAL A 45 -12.02 -14.12 11.00
CA VAL A 45 -11.16 -14.29 12.17
C VAL A 45 -11.82 -13.67 13.40
N PRO A 46 -11.76 -14.26 14.60
CA PRO A 46 -12.23 -13.63 15.84
C PRO A 46 -11.55 -12.28 16.09
N VAL A 47 -12.28 -11.30 16.65
CA VAL A 47 -11.77 -9.93 16.83
C VAL A 47 -10.48 -9.89 17.65
N ASP A 48 -10.38 -10.71 18.70
CA ASP A 48 -9.21 -10.78 19.58
C ASP A 48 -7.97 -11.34 18.88
N GLU A 49 -8.17 -12.16 17.84
CA GLU A 49 -7.09 -12.73 17.03
C GLU A 49 -6.69 -11.82 15.87
N ARG A 50 -7.61 -10.97 15.37
CA ARG A 50 -7.32 -10.02 14.28
C ARG A 50 -6.22 -9.03 14.62
N GLN A 51 -6.12 -8.64 15.90
CA GLN A 51 -5.08 -7.72 16.35
C GLN A 51 -3.67 -8.30 16.26
N ASN A 52 -3.55 -9.63 16.16
CA ASN A 52 -2.27 -10.33 16.02
C ASN A 52 -1.88 -10.60 14.55
N ILE A 53 -2.67 -10.10 13.58
CA ILE A 53 -2.35 -10.28 12.17
C ILE A 53 -1.10 -9.46 11.84
N ASN A 54 -0.07 -10.15 11.35
CA ASN A 54 1.10 -9.48 10.79
C ASN A 54 0.78 -8.94 9.38
N PHE A 55 0.46 -7.65 9.31
CA PHE A 55 0.17 -6.94 8.06
C PHE A 55 1.40 -6.75 7.16
N ASP A 56 2.60 -6.92 7.69
CA ASP A 56 3.85 -6.81 6.94
C ASP A 56 4.27 -8.16 6.33
N HIS A 57 3.50 -9.23 6.55
CA HIS A 57 3.74 -10.51 5.91
C HIS A 57 3.13 -10.56 4.48
N PRO A 58 3.82 -11.13 3.48
CA PRO A 58 3.27 -11.26 2.13
C PRO A 58 1.88 -11.93 2.08
N ASP A 59 1.59 -12.87 2.98
CA ASP A 59 0.29 -13.56 3.00
C ASP A 59 -0.88 -12.69 3.48
N ALA A 60 -0.62 -11.52 4.06
CA ALA A 60 -1.67 -10.57 4.43
C ALA A 60 -2.37 -9.97 3.20
N PHE A 61 -1.73 -10.02 2.03
CA PHE A 61 -2.22 -9.37 0.80
C PHE A 61 -2.94 -10.34 -0.14
N GLU A 62 -3.99 -9.85 -0.79
CA GLU A 62 -4.71 -10.55 -1.86
C GLU A 62 -4.09 -10.24 -3.23
N TRP A 63 -2.88 -10.76 -3.46
CA TRP A 63 -2.09 -10.53 -4.68
C TRP A 63 -2.83 -10.84 -5.99
N SER A 64 -3.68 -11.87 -5.96
CA SER A 64 -4.50 -12.29 -7.10
C SER A 64 -5.47 -11.19 -7.50
N LEU A 65 -6.12 -10.54 -6.54
CA LEU A 65 -7.05 -9.44 -6.75
C LEU A 65 -6.32 -8.19 -7.26
N LEU A 66 -5.21 -7.82 -6.62
CA LEU A 66 -4.38 -6.69 -7.06
C LEU A 66 -3.89 -6.88 -8.50
N SER A 67 -3.33 -8.05 -8.82
CA SER A 67 -2.89 -8.38 -10.18
C SER A 67 -4.03 -8.36 -11.20
N LYS A 68 -5.22 -8.86 -10.80
CA LYS A 68 -6.41 -8.84 -11.65
C LYS A 68 -6.84 -7.40 -11.95
N HIS A 69 -6.89 -6.54 -10.94
CA HIS A 69 -7.27 -5.14 -11.09
C HIS A 69 -6.29 -4.35 -11.96
N VAL A 70 -4.98 -4.56 -11.79
CA VAL A 70 -3.97 -3.96 -12.68
C VAL A 70 -4.16 -4.44 -14.12
N GLY A 71 -4.47 -5.73 -14.33
CA GLY A 71 -4.77 -6.28 -15.65
C GLY A 71 -6.01 -5.66 -16.29
N MET A 72 -7.09 -5.51 -15.51
CA MET A 72 -8.33 -4.86 -15.96
C MET A 72 -8.08 -3.41 -16.39
N LEU A 73 -7.38 -2.63 -15.58
CA LEU A 73 -7.03 -1.25 -15.92
C LEU A 73 -6.18 -1.20 -17.20
N LYS A 74 -5.20 -2.10 -17.34
CA LYS A 74 -4.38 -2.23 -18.56
C LYS A 74 -5.20 -2.52 -19.81
N GLU A 75 -6.30 -3.26 -19.66
CA GLU A 75 -7.27 -3.55 -20.73
C GLU A 75 -8.28 -2.41 -20.98
N GLY A 76 -8.16 -1.28 -20.28
CA GLY A 76 -9.10 -0.16 -20.38
C GLY A 76 -10.42 -0.38 -19.66
N LYS A 77 -10.47 -1.28 -18.66
CA LYS A 77 -11.65 -1.57 -17.84
C LYS A 77 -11.51 -0.91 -16.48
N SER A 78 -12.59 -0.28 -16.01
CA SER A 78 -12.66 0.24 -14.65
C SER A 78 -12.70 -0.89 -13.61
N ILE A 79 -12.33 -0.53 -12.38
CA ILE A 79 -12.30 -1.45 -11.24
C ILE A 79 -13.01 -0.84 -10.02
N GLU A 80 -13.41 -1.70 -9.11
CA GLU A 80 -13.88 -1.33 -7.78
C GLU A 80 -12.78 -1.64 -6.76
N GLN A 81 -11.92 -0.66 -6.47
CA GLN A 81 -10.84 -0.85 -5.52
C GLN A 81 -11.42 -1.07 -4.12
N PRO A 82 -11.05 -2.17 -3.42
CA PRO A 82 -11.46 -2.38 -2.03
C PRO A 82 -10.96 -1.26 -1.12
N THR A 83 -11.70 -0.98 -0.05
CA THR A 83 -11.20 -0.16 1.05
C THR A 83 -11.04 -1.03 2.29
N TYR A 84 -10.03 -0.74 3.10
CA TYR A 84 -9.68 -1.52 4.27
C TYR A 84 -9.66 -0.63 5.51
N SER A 85 -10.20 -1.13 6.63
CA SER A 85 -10.18 -0.42 7.90
C SER A 85 -9.15 -1.05 8.82
N TYR A 86 -8.14 -0.27 9.17
CA TYR A 86 -7.16 -0.63 10.19
C TYR A 86 -7.76 -0.72 11.60
N LEU A 87 -8.90 -0.07 11.85
CA LEU A 87 -9.57 -0.13 13.16
C LEU A 87 -10.26 -1.48 13.37
N THR A 88 -10.91 -2.00 12.34
CA THR A 88 -11.65 -3.26 12.42
C THR A 88 -10.86 -4.45 11.89
N CYS A 89 -9.71 -4.19 11.26
CA CYS A 89 -8.91 -5.18 10.54
C CYS A 89 -9.75 -5.97 9.52
N THR A 90 -10.62 -5.27 8.79
CA THR A 90 -11.52 -5.89 7.79
C THR A 90 -11.65 -5.06 6.53
N ARG A 91 -11.95 -5.76 5.43
CA ARG A 91 -12.40 -5.13 4.19
C ARG A 91 -13.75 -4.47 4.44
N GLN A 92 -13.91 -3.27 3.90
CA GLN A 92 -15.16 -2.54 3.95
C GLN A 92 -16.03 -2.90 2.74
N SER A 93 -17.35 -2.77 2.90
CA SER A 93 -18.30 -2.93 1.79
C SER A 93 -18.16 -1.83 0.74
N LYS A 94 -17.68 -0.65 1.14
CA LYS A 94 -17.45 0.49 0.24
C LYS A 94 -16.20 0.25 -0.61
N THR A 95 -16.33 0.49 -1.90
CA THR A 95 -15.23 0.50 -2.86
C THR A 95 -14.96 1.91 -3.37
N ILE A 96 -13.80 2.09 -4.01
CA ILE A 96 -13.46 3.30 -4.75
C ILE A 96 -13.49 2.91 -6.23
N HIS A 97 -14.37 3.57 -7.00
CA HIS A 97 -14.41 3.41 -8.44
C HIS A 97 -13.16 4.03 -9.08
N ILE A 98 -12.45 3.28 -9.91
CA ILE A 98 -11.23 3.73 -10.57
C ILE A 98 -11.33 3.48 -12.07
N GLU A 99 -11.19 4.56 -12.82
CA GLU A 99 -11.08 4.56 -14.29
C GLU A 99 -9.64 4.33 -14.73
N PRO A 100 -9.40 3.64 -15.86
CA PRO A 100 -8.06 3.47 -16.44
C PRO A 100 -7.47 4.83 -16.85
N ARG A 101 -6.16 5.02 -16.60
CA ARG A 101 -5.40 6.22 -16.99
C ARG A 101 -4.07 5.84 -17.64
N GLU A 102 -3.35 6.82 -18.18
CA GLU A 102 -2.08 6.58 -18.87
C GLU A 102 -0.98 6.02 -17.97
N VAL A 103 -1.03 6.27 -16.66
CA VAL A 103 -0.06 5.75 -15.69
C VAL A 103 -0.79 5.09 -14.51
N ILE A 104 -0.37 3.87 -14.15
CA ILE A 104 -0.71 3.23 -12.88
C ILE A 104 0.52 3.23 -11.99
N ILE A 105 0.38 3.77 -10.79
CA ILE A 105 1.36 3.64 -9.71
C ILE A 105 0.82 2.66 -8.69
N ILE A 106 1.58 1.61 -8.40
CA ILE A 106 1.30 0.67 -7.32
C ILE A 106 2.32 0.95 -6.23
N GLU A 107 1.87 1.37 -5.05
CA GLU A 107 2.76 1.71 -3.93
C GLU A 107 2.42 0.90 -2.68
N GLY A 108 3.45 0.45 -1.98
CA GLY A 108 3.29 -0.24 -0.70
C GLY A 108 4.58 -0.89 -0.21
N ILE A 109 4.58 -1.36 1.03
CA ILE A 109 5.79 -1.92 1.68
C ILE A 109 6.36 -3.14 0.94
N LEU A 110 5.49 -3.92 0.32
CA LEU A 110 5.81 -5.16 -0.38
C LEU A 110 5.30 -5.14 -1.83
N ALA A 111 5.10 -3.97 -2.43
CA ALA A 111 4.55 -3.84 -3.79
C ALA A 111 5.41 -4.58 -4.84
N LEU A 112 6.71 -4.73 -4.55
CA LEU A 112 7.66 -5.49 -5.36
C LEU A 112 7.87 -6.92 -4.84
N CYS A 113 6.97 -7.53 -4.04
CA CYS A 113 7.15 -8.88 -3.45
C CYS A 113 6.53 -10.01 -4.29
N ASP A 114 5.39 -9.79 -4.94
CA ASP A 114 4.76 -10.81 -5.79
C ASP A 114 5.36 -10.88 -7.20
N LYS A 115 5.69 -12.10 -7.67
CA LYS A 115 6.33 -12.32 -8.98
C LYS A 115 5.42 -11.92 -10.14
N LYS A 116 4.12 -12.22 -10.05
CA LYS A 116 3.16 -11.94 -11.13
C LYS A 116 2.90 -10.45 -11.24
N LEU A 117 2.69 -9.78 -10.13
CA LEU A 117 2.52 -8.33 -10.10
C LEU A 117 3.77 -7.62 -10.62
N ARG A 118 4.96 -8.02 -10.18
CA ARG A 118 6.23 -7.47 -10.67
C ARG A 118 6.43 -7.62 -12.17
N SER A 119 6.00 -8.73 -12.78
CA SER A 119 6.17 -8.94 -14.23
C SER A 119 5.26 -8.04 -15.07
N MET A 120 4.21 -7.47 -14.47
CA MET A 120 3.32 -6.52 -15.13
C MET A 120 3.85 -5.07 -15.11
N MET A 121 4.87 -4.78 -14.29
CA MET A 121 5.42 -3.44 -14.11
C MET A 121 6.50 -3.12 -15.14
N ASP A 122 6.40 -1.95 -15.75
CA ASP A 122 7.40 -1.40 -16.66
C ASP A 122 8.58 -0.78 -15.90
N LEU A 123 8.29 -0.09 -14.78
CA LEU A 123 9.29 0.51 -13.89
C LEU A 123 9.13 0.02 -12.45
N LYS A 124 10.25 -0.25 -11.78
CA LYS A 124 10.31 -0.79 -10.41
C LYS A 124 11.25 0.08 -9.59
N ILE A 125 10.72 0.76 -8.58
CA ILE A 125 11.45 1.68 -7.73
C ILE A 125 11.42 1.14 -6.31
N PHE A 126 12.59 1.03 -5.68
CA PHE A 126 12.70 0.75 -4.26
C PHE A 126 13.23 2.01 -3.56
N VAL A 127 12.46 2.52 -2.61
CA VAL A 127 12.82 3.70 -1.82
C VAL A 127 13.40 3.22 -0.51
N ASP A 128 14.72 3.29 -0.43
CA ASP A 128 15.49 2.91 0.75
C ASP A 128 15.81 4.14 1.62
N ALA A 129 15.84 3.92 2.93
CA ALA A 129 16.23 4.91 3.92
C ALA A 129 16.72 4.17 5.17
N ASP A 130 17.64 4.81 5.89
CA ASP A 130 18.22 4.24 7.10
C ASP A 130 17.11 3.84 8.11
N PRO A 131 17.16 2.63 8.71
CA PRO A 131 16.15 2.18 9.66
C PRO A 131 15.91 3.15 10.82
N ASP A 132 16.95 3.80 11.34
CA ASP A 132 16.83 4.74 12.45
C ASP A 132 16.10 6.01 12.01
N GLU A 133 16.40 6.51 10.80
CA GLU A 133 15.67 7.64 10.21
C GLU A 133 14.20 7.31 9.99
N ARG A 134 13.91 6.10 9.48
CA ARG A 134 12.54 5.63 9.25
C ARG A 134 11.77 5.58 10.56
N LEU A 135 12.38 5.04 11.60
CA LEU A 135 11.79 4.92 12.93
C LEU A 135 11.47 6.28 13.55
N ILE A 136 12.41 7.22 13.49
CA ILE A 136 12.19 8.60 13.95
C ILE A 136 10.99 9.22 13.23
N ARG A 137 10.89 9.07 11.90
CA ARG A 137 9.76 9.59 11.11
C ARG A 137 8.44 8.93 11.48
N VAL A 138 8.43 7.62 11.74
CA VAL A 138 7.24 6.89 12.18
C VAL A 138 6.76 7.39 13.54
N ILE A 139 7.66 7.49 14.52
CA ILE A 139 7.35 8.01 15.86
C ILE A 139 6.82 9.43 15.76
N GLN A 140 7.50 10.31 15.04
CA GLN A 140 7.06 11.70 14.85
C GLN A 140 5.67 11.77 14.23
N ARG A 141 5.41 11.00 13.16
CA ARG A 141 4.09 10.95 12.53
C ARG A 141 3.01 10.43 13.49
N ASP A 142 3.26 9.33 14.18
CA ASP A 142 2.25 8.69 15.03
C ASP A 142 1.97 9.50 16.31
N VAL A 143 2.97 10.17 16.87
CA VAL A 143 2.81 11.09 18.01
C VAL A 143 2.05 12.34 17.59
N VAL A 144 2.40 12.95 16.44
CA VAL A 144 1.82 14.23 15.99
C VAL A 144 0.43 14.06 15.36
N GLU A 145 0.22 13.03 14.52
CA GLU A 145 -1.02 12.85 13.75
C GLU A 145 -2.04 11.93 14.42
N ARG A 146 -1.61 10.99 15.27
CA ARG A 146 -2.47 9.95 15.86
C ARG A 146 -2.58 10.00 17.38
N GLY A 147 -1.87 10.92 18.04
CA GLY A 147 -1.89 11.07 19.49
C GLY A 147 -1.40 9.83 20.26
N ARG A 148 -0.57 8.98 19.63
CA ARG A 148 0.01 7.78 20.26
C ARG A 148 1.27 8.13 21.06
N THR A 149 1.59 7.30 22.04
CA THR A 149 2.87 7.40 22.79
C THR A 149 4.01 6.77 21.99
N ALA A 150 5.22 7.31 22.14
CA ALA A 150 6.41 6.85 21.41
C ALA A 150 6.74 5.36 21.66
N GLU A 151 6.42 4.84 22.85
CA GLU A 151 6.64 3.44 23.23
C GLU A 151 5.78 2.45 22.42
N ALA A 152 4.55 2.83 22.05
CA ALA A 152 3.69 2.00 21.21
C ALA A 152 4.25 1.87 19.79
N SER A 153 4.77 2.97 19.23
CA SER A 153 5.38 3.00 17.89
C SER A 153 6.72 2.26 17.81
N TRP A 154 7.48 2.18 18.91
CA TRP A 154 8.75 1.43 19.01
C TRP A 154 8.54 -0.09 18.99
N ASN A 155 7.49 -0.59 19.65
CA ASN A 155 7.24 -2.03 19.75
C ASN A 155 6.80 -2.66 18.40
N ASP A 156 6.04 -1.93 17.57
CA ASP A 156 5.59 -2.41 16.25
C ASP A 156 6.75 -2.55 15.24
N THR A 157 7.82 -1.78 15.41
CA THR A 157 8.98 -1.76 14.48
C THR A 157 10.04 -2.81 14.79
N GLN A 158 10.01 -3.44 15.96
CA GLN A 158 10.88 -4.57 16.30
C GLN A 158 10.38 -5.91 15.75
N GLY A 159 9.12 -5.96 15.26
CA GLY A 159 8.48 -7.17 14.72
C GLY A 159 8.42 -7.27 13.19
N SER A 160 8.99 -6.30 12.46
CA SER A 160 8.96 -6.19 10.99
C SER A 160 10.33 -6.39 10.33
#